data_AF-A0A349WF72-F1
#
_entry.id   AF-A0A349WF72-F1
#
_cell.length_a   1.000
_cell.length_b   1.000
_cell.length_c   1.000
_cell.angle_alpha   90.00
_cell.angle_beta   90.00
_cell.angle_gamma   90.00
#
_symmetry.space_group_name_H-M   'P 1'
#
loop_
_entity.id
_entity.type
_entity.pdbx_description
1 polymer ?
#
loop_
_entity_poly.entity_id
_entity_poly.type
_entity_poly.pdbx_seq_one_letter_code
_entity_poly.pdbx_strand_id
1 'polypeptide(L)'
;MNSLLSSTDLFIFFGSLIAVMGMGLWVGRKEDSSEDYFLAGRSTRWWGVAGSIFGSNVSANHIVGMMGVGFAVGFAQSHFEITAIAGLLMLCYFFLPVYRKLNVYTLSDYLSRRYDDRSRVSYALIMVIIMVVIQMVPGFYIGSRSINILLQGDTGRKAVAEA
;
A
#
# COMPACT_ATOMS: atom_id res chain seq x y z
N MET A 1 17.26 -18.34 28.10
CA MET A 1 16.65 -18.07 26.79
C MET A 1 15.86 -16.78 26.93
N ASN A 2 16.52 -15.62 26.81
CA ASN A 2 15.82 -14.34 26.92
C ASN A 2 14.98 -14.20 25.65
N SER A 3 13.66 -14.31 25.77
CA SER A 3 12.78 -14.03 24.64
C SER A 3 12.97 -12.57 24.25
N LEU A 4 13.26 -12.32 22.97
CA LEU A 4 13.32 -10.96 22.41
C LEU A 4 11.96 -10.25 22.49
N LEU A 5 10.89 -11.02 22.66
CA LEU A 5 9.51 -10.55 22.81
C LEU A 5 9.06 -10.78 24.25
N SER A 6 8.63 -9.70 24.91
CA SER A 6 7.96 -9.76 26.21
C SER A 6 6.50 -10.20 26.02
N SER A 7 5.90 -10.80 27.04
CA SER A 7 4.46 -11.11 27.06
C SER A 7 3.60 -9.85 26.81
N THR A 8 4.12 -8.68 27.19
CA THR A 8 3.49 -7.37 26.93
C THR A 8 3.47 -7.02 25.43
N ASP A 9 4.54 -7.32 24.68
CA ASP A 9 4.64 -7.00 23.26
C ASP A 9 3.64 -7.84 22.45
N LEU A 10 3.48 -9.10 22.83
CA LEU A 10 2.53 -10.01 22.21
C LEU A 10 1.08 -9.57 22.45
N PHE A 11 0.78 -9.08 23.67
CA PHE A 11 -0.54 -8.52 23.99
C PHE A 11 -0.84 -7.27 23.17
N ILE A 12 0.13 -6.36 23.00
CA ILE A 12 -0.04 -5.15 22.17
C ILE A 12 -0.23 -5.53 20.69
N PHE A 13 0.54 -6.50 20.19
CA PHE A 13 0.43 -6.97 18.81
C PHE A 13 -0.96 -7.55 18.50
N PHE A 14 -1.42 -8.53 19.27
CA PHE A 14 -2.75 -9.12 19.06
C PHE A 14 -3.87 -8.13 19.38
N GLY A 15 -3.70 -7.29 20.40
CA GLY A 15 -4.66 -6.25 20.76
C GLY A 15 -4.87 -5.23 19.64
N SER A 16 -3.79 -4.75 19.02
CA SER A 16 -3.88 -3.84 17.86
C SER A 16 -4.52 -4.50 16.65
N LEU A 17 -4.22 -5.76 16.37
CA LEU A 17 -4.80 -6.51 15.26
C LEU A 17 -6.33 -6.69 15.42
N ILE A 18 -6.76 -7.05 16.63
CA ILE A 18 -8.20 -7.15 16.96
C ILE A 18 -8.87 -5.78 16.92
N ALA A 19 -8.22 -4.73 17.42
CA ALA A 19 -8.77 -3.37 17.39
C ALA A 19 -8.98 -2.88 15.96
N VAL A 20 -8.01 -3.08 15.06
CA VAL A 20 -8.12 -2.72 13.64
C VAL A 20 -9.21 -3.54 12.96
N MET A 21 -9.25 -4.85 13.20
CA MET A 21 -10.31 -5.73 12.66
C MET A 21 -11.70 -5.33 13.17
N GLY A 22 -11.81 -5.03 14.47
CA GLY A 22 -13.04 -4.59 15.11
C GLY A 22 -13.53 -3.24 14.57
N MET A 23 -12.63 -2.27 14.37
CA MET A 23 -12.96 -1.02 13.70
C MET A 23 -13.41 -1.24 12.25
N GLY A 24 -12.71 -2.09 11.49
CA GLY A 24 -13.08 -2.42 10.12
C GLY A 24 -14.48 -3.04 10.02
N LEU A 25 -14.79 -3.99 10.90
CA LEU A 25 -16.12 -4.62 10.96
C LEU A 25 -17.21 -3.66 11.46
N TRP A 26 -16.88 -2.76 12.40
CA TRP A 26 -17.86 -1.79 12.92
C TRP A 26 -18.21 -0.72 11.88
N VAL A 27 -17.22 -0.22 11.15
CA VAL A 27 -17.42 0.75 10.06
C VAL A 27 -18.11 0.08 8.87
N GLY A 28 -17.72 -1.15 8.51
CA GLY A 28 -18.33 -1.90 7.41
C GLY A 28 -19.78 -2.36 7.64
N ARG A 29 -20.29 -2.25 8.87
CA ARG A 29 -21.70 -2.58 9.21
C ARG A 29 -22.67 -1.41 9.04
N LYS A 30 -22.19 -0.22 8.69
CA LYS A 30 -22.99 1.01 8.59
C LYS A 30 -23.48 1.37 7.18
N GLU A 31 -23.28 0.52 6.19
CA GLU A 31 -23.58 0.83 4.78
C GLU A 31 -24.61 -0.13 4.19
N ASP A 32 -25.82 0.37 3.99
CA ASP A 32 -26.98 -0.38 3.46
C ASP A 32 -27.01 -0.42 1.92
N SER A 33 -26.09 0.26 1.22
CA SER A 33 -26.04 0.34 -0.25
C SER A 33 -24.61 0.24 -0.80
N SER A 34 -24.43 -0.55 -1.87
CA SER A 34 -23.16 -0.62 -2.61
C SER A 34 -22.70 0.72 -3.16
N GLU A 35 -23.63 1.66 -3.40
CA GLU A 35 -23.30 2.99 -3.91
C GLU A 35 -22.67 3.89 -2.82
N ASP A 36 -23.08 3.75 -1.55
CA ASP A 36 -22.48 4.46 -0.43
C ASP A 36 -21.08 3.92 -0.08
N TYR A 37 -20.89 2.60 -0.17
CA TYR A 37 -19.59 1.93 0.01
C TYR A 37 -18.56 2.38 -1.04
N PHE A 38 -18.99 2.56 -2.31
CA PHE A 38 -18.09 2.96 -3.40
C PHE A 38 -17.95 4.48 -3.59
N LEU A 39 -18.98 5.29 -3.27
CA LEU A 39 -18.91 6.75 -3.45
C LEU A 39 -18.65 7.55 -2.17
N ALA A 40 -18.61 6.91 -0.99
CA ALA A 40 -18.47 7.61 0.30
C ALA A 40 -19.39 8.86 0.36
N GLY A 41 -20.64 8.68 -0.09
CA GLY A 41 -21.70 9.69 -0.08
C GLY A 41 -21.40 11.02 -0.80
N ARG A 42 -20.37 11.10 -1.67
CA ARG A 42 -19.89 12.37 -2.27
C ARG A 42 -19.51 13.47 -1.24
N SER A 43 -19.46 13.16 0.06
CA SER A 43 -19.24 14.12 1.14
C SER A 43 -17.99 13.82 1.98
N THR A 44 -17.07 12.99 1.45
CA THR A 44 -15.79 12.75 2.11
C THR A 44 -15.05 14.08 2.22
N ARG A 45 -14.81 14.53 3.46
CA ARG A 45 -14.01 15.73 3.73
C ARG A 45 -12.66 15.58 3.03
N TRP A 46 -12.14 16.67 2.48
CA TRP A 46 -10.88 16.66 1.72
C TRP A 46 -9.71 16.02 2.48
N TRP A 47 -9.67 16.18 3.80
CA TRP A 47 -8.69 15.53 4.67
C TRP A 47 -8.78 14.00 4.66
N GLY A 48 -10.00 13.45 4.58
CA GLY A 48 -10.22 11.99 4.51
C GLY A 48 -9.76 11.41 3.17
N VAL A 49 -9.98 12.14 2.08
CA VAL A 49 -9.46 11.77 0.75
C VAL A 49 -7.93 11.81 0.74
N ALA A 50 -7.33 12.87 1.28
CA ALA A 50 -5.87 13.00 1.40
C ALA A 50 -5.27 11.86 2.25
N GLY A 51 -5.90 11.55 3.40
CA GLY A 51 -5.46 10.46 4.28
C GLY A 51 -5.57 9.08 3.62
N SER A 52 -6.61 8.82 2.85
CA SER A 52 -6.78 7.56 2.11
C SER A 52 -5.75 7.42 0.98
N ILE A 53 -5.51 8.48 0.21
CA ILE A 53 -4.47 8.50 -0.84
C ILE A 53 -3.10 8.26 -0.21
N PHE A 54 -2.79 8.92 0.90
CA PHE A 54 -1.52 8.74 1.60
C PHE A 54 -1.38 7.31 2.14
N GLY A 55 -2.40 6.80 2.84
CA GLY A 55 -2.41 5.43 3.37
C GLY A 55 -2.29 4.36 2.28
N SER A 56 -2.84 4.61 1.09
CA SER A 56 -2.73 3.70 -0.05
C SER A 56 -1.33 3.67 -0.69
N ASN A 57 -0.56 4.75 -0.56
CA ASN A 57 0.82 4.81 -1.07
C ASN A 57 1.85 4.26 -0.07
N VAL A 58 1.56 4.33 1.24
CA VAL A 58 2.49 3.91 2.27
C VAL A 58 2.29 2.44 2.63
N SER A 59 3.18 1.58 2.14
CA SER A 59 3.25 0.17 2.54
C SER A 59 4.46 -0.12 3.43
N ALA A 60 4.36 -1.13 4.30
CA ALA A 60 5.47 -1.55 5.15
C ALA A 60 6.72 -1.93 4.33
N ASN A 61 6.50 -2.53 3.16
CA ASN A 61 7.55 -2.98 2.23
C ASN A 61 8.27 -1.79 1.62
N HIS A 62 7.51 -0.75 1.26
CA HIS A 62 8.04 0.51 0.76
C HIS A 62 8.91 1.20 1.81
N ILE A 63 8.46 1.26 3.07
CA ILE A 63 9.24 1.87 4.17
C ILE A 63 10.57 1.13 4.36
N VAL A 64 10.54 -0.20 4.48
CA VAL A 64 11.76 -1.01 4.66
C VAL A 64 12.70 -0.88 3.47
N GLY A 65 12.17 -0.86 2.24
CA GLY A 65 12.96 -0.64 1.02
C GLY A 65 13.62 0.75 0.98
N MET A 66 12.84 1.80 1.27
CA MET A 66 13.32 3.19 1.28
C MET A 66 14.36 3.44 2.38
N MET A 67 14.20 2.84 3.57
CA MET A 67 15.23 2.89 4.61
C MET A 67 16.52 2.19 4.18
N GLY A 68 16.41 1.04 3.48
CA GLY A 68 17.58 0.33 2.95
C GLY A 68 18.36 1.14 1.92
N VAL A 69 17.65 1.77 0.98
CA VAL A 69 18.28 2.68 0.00
C VAL A 69 18.81 3.94 0.68
N GLY A 70 18.09 4.48 1.65
CA GLY A 70 18.54 5.64 2.45
C GLY A 70 19.81 5.37 3.26
N PHE A 71 20.03 4.13 3.72
CA PHE A 71 21.30 3.75 4.36
C PHE A 71 22.48 3.76 3.38
N ALA A 72 22.26 3.38 2.12
CA ALA A 72 23.30 3.33 1.10
C ALA A 72 23.56 4.70 0.43
N VAL A 73 22.50 5.44 0.11
CA VAL A 73 22.52 6.66 -0.71
C VAL A 73 22.36 7.93 0.13
N GLY A 74 21.91 7.80 1.38
CA GLY A 74 21.67 8.93 2.28
C GLY A 74 20.42 9.75 1.90
N PHE A 75 20.44 11.03 2.31
CA PHE A 75 19.34 11.98 2.06
C PHE A 75 19.05 12.23 0.58
N ALA A 76 19.99 11.89 -0.32
CA ALA A 76 19.76 12.01 -1.75
C ALA A 76 18.54 11.20 -2.21
N GLN A 77 18.16 10.10 -1.55
CA GLN A 77 16.96 9.33 -1.92
C GLN A 77 15.66 10.13 -1.78
N SER A 78 15.61 11.16 -0.92
CA SER A 78 14.42 12.00 -0.72
C SER A 78 14.00 12.79 -1.95
N HIS A 79 14.86 12.94 -2.97
CA HIS A 79 14.49 13.62 -4.21
C HIS A 79 13.31 12.94 -4.91
N PHE A 80 13.20 11.60 -4.85
CA PHE A 80 12.10 10.85 -5.46
C PHE A 80 10.74 11.28 -4.90
N GLU A 81 10.64 11.42 -3.57
CA GLU A 81 9.42 11.85 -2.89
C GLU A 81 9.10 13.32 -3.16
N ILE A 82 10.12 14.19 -3.17
CA ILE A 82 9.93 15.62 -3.46
C ILE A 82 9.45 15.83 -4.90
N THR A 83 10.01 15.10 -5.86
CA THR A 83 9.57 15.16 -7.26
C THR A 83 8.18 14.55 -7.45
N ALA A 84 7.79 13.55 -6.66
CA ALA A 84 6.45 12.98 -6.70
C ALA A 84 5.35 14.01 -6.39
N ILE A 85 5.62 14.99 -5.51
CA ILE A 85 4.68 16.09 -5.23
C ILE A 85 4.38 16.90 -6.49
N ALA A 86 5.40 17.22 -7.28
CA ALA A 86 5.21 17.94 -8.54
C ALA A 86 4.40 17.12 -9.56
N GLY A 87 4.67 15.80 -9.63
CA GLY A 87 3.88 14.88 -10.45
C GLY A 87 2.41 14.81 -10.03
N LEU A 88 2.15 14.78 -8.72
CA LEU A 88 0.79 14.79 -8.18
C LEU A 88 0.04 16.09 -8.48
N LEU A 89 0.70 17.24 -8.38
CA LEU A 89 0.12 18.54 -8.75
C LEU A 89 -0.23 18.58 -10.25
N MET A 90 0.63 18.05 -11.11
CA MET A 90 0.35 17.94 -12.54
C MET A 90 -0.85 17.03 -12.81
N LEU A 91 -0.93 15.88 -12.14
CA LEU A 91 -2.07 14.96 -12.24
C LEU A 91 -3.38 15.66 -11.82
N CYS A 92 -3.36 16.37 -10.70
CA CYS A 92 -4.51 17.09 -10.17
C CYS A 92 -4.99 18.23 -11.08
N TYR A 93 -4.08 18.99 -11.72
CA TYR A 93 -4.48 20.13 -12.54
C TYR A 93 -4.86 19.74 -13.97
N PHE A 94 -4.16 18.79 -14.59
CA PHE A 94 -4.34 18.45 -16.00
C PHE A 94 -5.21 17.21 -16.22
N PHE A 95 -4.98 16.14 -15.48
CA PHE A 95 -5.63 14.84 -15.74
C PHE A 95 -6.96 14.70 -15.00
N LEU A 96 -7.03 15.17 -13.76
CA LEU A 96 -8.27 15.13 -12.96
C LEU A 96 -9.48 15.79 -13.64
N PRO A 97 -9.40 17.01 -14.23
CA PRO A 97 -10.57 17.59 -14.90
C PRO A 97 -11.00 16.79 -16.13
N VAL A 98 -10.06 16.14 -16.82
CA VAL A 98 -10.37 15.28 -17.98
C VAL A 98 -11.08 14.01 -17.53
N TYR A 99 -10.58 13.33 -16.50
CA TYR A 99 -11.22 12.12 -15.95
C TYR A 99 -12.61 12.39 -15.40
N ARG A 100 -12.81 13.53 -14.72
CA ARG A 100 -14.13 13.95 -14.22
C ARG A 100 -15.12 14.24 -15.35
N LYS A 101 -14.69 14.82 -16.47
CA LYS A 101 -15.57 15.07 -17.63
C LYS A 101 -15.98 13.79 -18.34
N LEU A 102 -15.08 12.80 -18.40
CA LEU A 102 -15.32 11.53 -19.09
C LEU A 102 -16.11 10.51 -18.23
N ASN A 103 -16.41 10.82 -16.96
CA ASN A 103 -17.05 9.91 -15.99
C ASN A 103 -16.42 8.51 -16.02
N VAL A 104 -15.09 8.49 -15.88
CA VAL A 104 -14.31 7.26 -15.83
C VAL A 104 -13.86 7.02 -14.40
N TYR A 105 -14.05 5.79 -13.93
CA TYR A 105 -13.74 5.39 -12.55
C TYR A 105 -12.42 4.64 -12.42
N THR A 106 -11.96 3.98 -13.48
CA THR A 106 -10.70 3.21 -13.48
C THR A 106 -9.82 3.59 -14.68
N LEU A 107 -8.50 3.57 -14.49
CA LEU A 107 -7.54 3.80 -15.58
C LEU A 107 -7.73 2.80 -16.73
N SER A 108 -8.07 1.55 -16.41
CA SER A 108 -8.39 0.51 -17.40
C SER A 108 -9.60 0.88 -18.26
N ASP A 109 -10.66 1.44 -17.66
CA ASP A 109 -11.85 1.91 -18.37
C ASP A 109 -11.53 3.15 -19.24
N TYR A 110 -10.65 4.04 -18.78
CA TYR A 110 -10.16 5.15 -19.60
C TYR A 110 -9.48 4.65 -20.88
N LEU A 111 -8.65 3.61 -20.73
CA LEU A 111 -7.91 3.02 -21.84
C LEU A 111 -8.83 2.27 -22.82
N SER A 112 -9.88 1.60 -22.31
CA SER A 112 -10.94 0.98 -23.13
C SER A 112 -11.65 2.01 -24.01
N ARG A 113 -12.10 3.12 -23.41
CA ARG A 113 -12.87 4.16 -24.13
C ARG A 113 -12.01 4.93 -25.14
N ARG A 114 -10.71 5.07 -24.88
CA ARG A 114 -9.81 5.86 -25.74
C ARG A 114 -9.22 5.05 -26.89
N TYR A 115 -8.95 3.77 -26.69
CA TYR A 115 -8.25 2.90 -27.63
C TYR A 115 -9.12 1.72 -28.07
N ASP A 116 -9.22 0.68 -27.22
CA ASP A 116 -10.00 -0.53 -27.49
C ASP A 116 -10.02 -1.44 -26.24
N ASP A 117 -10.90 -2.43 -26.20
CA ASP A 117 -11.03 -3.41 -25.11
C ASP A 117 -9.76 -4.28 -24.93
N ARG A 118 -9.00 -4.48 -26.01
CA ARG A 118 -7.69 -5.18 -25.94
C ARG A 118 -6.71 -4.43 -25.04
N SER A 119 -6.70 -3.09 -25.09
CA SER A 119 -5.83 -2.26 -24.26
C SER A 119 -6.21 -2.35 -22.79
N ARG A 120 -7.51 -2.44 -22.48
CA ARG A 120 -8.00 -2.65 -21.11
C ARG A 120 -7.48 -3.95 -20.51
N VAL A 121 -7.57 -5.05 -21.26
CA VAL A 121 -7.11 -6.37 -20.78
C VAL A 121 -5.59 -6.39 -20.60
N SER A 122 -4.84 -5.83 -21.55
CA SER A 122 -3.38 -5.74 -21.44
C SER A 122 -2.95 -4.94 -20.22
N TYR A 123 -3.58 -3.78 -19.97
CA TYR A 123 -3.29 -2.96 -18.80
C TYR A 123 -3.64 -3.66 -17.49
N ALA A 124 -4.81 -4.30 -17.41
CA ALA A 124 -5.22 -5.05 -16.23
C ALA A 124 -4.25 -6.20 -15.93
N LEU A 125 -3.82 -6.93 -16.96
CA LEU A 125 -2.86 -8.03 -16.82
C LEU A 125 -1.50 -7.54 -16.33
N ILE A 126 -0.98 -6.45 -16.90
CA ILE A 126 0.27 -5.83 -16.44
C ILE A 126 0.16 -5.38 -14.98
N MET A 127 -0.94 -4.73 -14.61
CA MET A 127 -1.16 -4.27 -13.24
C MET A 127 -1.26 -5.42 -12.24
N VAL A 128 -1.92 -6.52 -12.59
CA VAL A 128 -1.99 -7.72 -11.74
C VAL A 128 -0.60 -8.33 -11.57
N ILE A 129 0.18 -8.44 -12.65
CA ILE A 129 1.56 -8.96 -12.57
C ILE A 129 2.41 -8.07 -11.66
N ILE A 130 2.34 -6.75 -11.81
CA ILE A 130 3.05 -5.80 -10.96
C ILE A 130 2.61 -5.96 -9.50
N MET A 131 1.31 -6.07 -9.24
CA MET A 131 0.78 -6.22 -7.89
C MET A 131 1.28 -7.51 -7.23
N VAL A 132 1.28 -8.63 -7.96
CA VAL A 132 1.75 -9.92 -7.42
C VAL A 132 3.28 -9.91 -7.24
N VAL A 133 4.02 -9.58 -8.30
CA VAL A 133 5.49 -9.73 -8.32
C VAL A 133 6.20 -8.61 -7.56
N ILE A 134 5.73 -7.37 -7.65
CA ILE A 134 6.42 -6.20 -7.09
C ILE A 134 5.86 -5.82 -5.72
N GLN A 135 4.56 -5.97 -5.47
CA GLN A 135 3.99 -5.62 -4.16
C GLN A 135 3.88 -6.82 -3.21
N MET A 136 3.25 -7.92 -3.64
CA MET A 136 3.00 -9.05 -2.74
C MET A 136 4.27 -9.82 -2.40
N VAL A 137 5.11 -10.19 -3.38
CA VAL A 137 6.31 -11.01 -3.12
C VAL A 137 7.28 -10.33 -2.14
N PRO A 138 7.71 -9.07 -2.32
CA PRO A 138 8.55 -8.40 -1.34
C PRO A 138 7.86 -8.24 0.01
N GLY A 139 6.54 -8.10 0.02
CA GLY A 139 5.79 -8.01 1.27
C GLY A 139 5.78 -9.28 2.09
N PHE A 140 5.58 -10.42 1.45
CA PHE A 140 5.72 -11.71 2.12
C PHE A 140 7.17 -11.97 2.54
N TYR A 141 8.15 -11.58 1.71
CA TYR A 141 9.56 -11.75 2.04
C TYR A 141 9.98 -10.93 3.27
N ILE A 142 9.66 -9.63 3.30
CA ILE A 142 9.98 -8.75 4.42
C ILE A 142 9.22 -9.19 5.67
N GLY A 143 7.92 -9.50 5.55
CA GLY A 143 7.11 -9.99 6.67
C GLY A 143 7.65 -11.28 7.28
N SER A 144 7.97 -12.28 6.46
CA SER A 144 8.54 -13.55 6.94
C SER A 144 9.92 -13.38 7.56
N ARG A 145 10.79 -12.55 6.97
CA ARG A 145 12.11 -12.23 7.54
C ARG A 145 11.99 -11.53 8.88
N SER A 146 11.10 -10.55 9.00
CA SER A 146 10.84 -9.86 10.27
C SER A 146 10.38 -10.83 11.36
N ILE A 147 9.43 -11.72 11.06
CA ILE A 147 8.96 -12.73 12.02
C ILE A 147 10.09 -13.69 12.41
N ASN A 148 10.90 -14.15 11.45
CA ASN A 148 12.01 -15.07 11.73
C ASN A 148 13.04 -14.44 12.67
N ILE A 149 13.41 -13.18 12.44
CA ILE A 149 14.34 -12.42 13.29
C ILE A 149 13.77 -12.29 14.71
N LEU A 150 12.47 -12.00 14.83
CA LEU A 150 11.80 -11.79 16.12
C LEU A 150 11.61 -13.08 16.94
N LEU A 151 11.29 -14.21 16.29
CA LEU A 151 11.00 -15.48 16.99
C LEU A 151 12.24 -16.33 17.26
N GLN A 152 13.19 -16.40 16.33
CA GLN A 152 14.30 -17.35 16.40
C GLN A 152 15.66 -16.73 16.74
N GLY A 153 15.78 -15.40 16.81
CA GLY A 153 17.04 -14.71 17.13
C GLY A 153 18.18 -15.11 16.18
N ASP A 154 18.34 -14.37 15.07
CA ASP A 154 19.45 -14.44 14.09
C ASP A 154 20.00 -15.84 13.71
N THR A 155 19.20 -16.90 13.77
CA THR A 155 19.64 -18.24 13.33
C THR A 155 19.64 -18.35 11.79
N GLY A 156 18.90 -17.48 11.09
CA GLY A 156 18.91 -17.38 9.63
C GLY A 156 20.25 -16.92 9.03
N ARG A 157 21.08 -16.16 9.77
CA ARG A 157 22.46 -15.86 9.34
C ARG A 157 23.40 -17.05 9.52
N LYS A 158 23.15 -17.91 10.51
CA LYS A 158 23.97 -19.11 10.75
C LYS A 158 23.74 -20.17 9.67
N ALA A 159 22.49 -20.42 9.28
CA ALA A 159 22.17 -21.41 8.24
C ALA A 159 22.69 -21.03 6.83
N VAL A 160 22.82 -19.73 6.51
CA VAL A 160 23.38 -19.26 5.23
C VAL A 160 24.91 -19.11 5.30
N ALA A 161 25.49 -18.97 6.49
CA ALA A 161 26.94 -18.95 6.69
C ALA A 161 27.55 -20.35 6.84
N GLU A 162 26.74 -21.38 7.12
CA GLU A 162 27.15 -22.79 7.25
C GLU A 162 26.80 -23.65 6.01
N ALA A 163 26.33 -23.05 4.91
CA ALA A 163 26.12 -23.69 3.60
C ALA A 163 27.06 -23.09 2.55
#